data_AF-A0A9Q3BL37-F1
#
_entry.id   AF-A0A9Q3BL37-F1
#
_cell.length_a   1.000
_cell.length_b   1.000
_cell.length_c   1.000
_cell.angle_alpha   90.00
_cell.angle_beta   90.00
_cell.angle_gamma   90.00
#
_symmetry.space_group_name_H-M   'P 1'
#
loop_
_entity.id
_entity.type
_entity.pdbx_description
1 polymer ?
#
loop_
_entity_poly.entity_id
_entity_poly.type
_entity_poly.pdbx_seq_one_letter_code
_entity_poly.pdbx_strand_id
1 'polypeptide(L)'
;MLERGWNPILPADTLRKDWIEIHPTASSFKLMLDKVKHHAKQSMNEAFDYAKKKWDKSHKVPDFKGGDLVIVSTLNFNNIKGPKKLQDSYVGTFFIVALHGTNAVQVELSGELDNKRPTFPVSLIKPNQPVEKVLFPLRNPTPLTVPPVEQKGRQKDKESH
;
A
#
# COMPACT_ATOMS: atom_id res chain seq x y z
N MET A 1 12.69 -16.67 -51.45
CA MET A 1 13.97 -17.05 -50.83
C MET A 1 14.20 -16.11 -49.66
N LEU A 2 14.18 -16.61 -48.42
CA LEU A 2 14.34 -15.81 -47.22
C LEU A 2 15.81 -15.93 -46.78
N GLU A 3 16.58 -14.85 -46.95
CA GLU A 3 17.97 -14.76 -46.53
C GLU A 3 18.04 -14.95 -45.01
N ARG A 4 18.71 -16.01 -44.55
CA ARG A 4 18.91 -16.26 -43.12
C ARG A 4 19.87 -15.20 -42.60
N GLY A 5 19.43 -14.46 -41.59
CA GLY A 5 20.13 -13.32 -41.00
C GLY A 5 21.60 -13.62 -40.69
N TRP A 6 22.47 -12.81 -41.27
CA TRP A 6 23.90 -12.82 -41.00
C TRP A 6 24.13 -12.04 -39.71
N ASN A 7 24.59 -12.71 -38.65
CA ASN A 7 25.02 -12.01 -37.43
C ASN A 7 26.36 -11.33 -37.73
N PRO A 8 26.46 -10.00 -37.63
CA PRO A 8 27.70 -9.29 -37.90
C PRO A 8 28.74 -9.67 -36.85
N ILE A 9 29.95 -10.03 -37.31
CA ILE A 9 31.09 -10.32 -36.45
C ILE A 9 31.57 -8.99 -35.86
N LEU A 10 31.54 -8.87 -34.53
CA LEU A 10 32.01 -7.67 -33.85
C LEU A 10 33.54 -7.73 -33.72
N PRO A 11 34.24 -6.58 -33.66
CA PRO A 11 35.70 -6.55 -33.42
C PRO A 11 36.11 -7.30 -32.15
N ALA A 12 35.22 -7.35 -31.15
CA ALA A 12 35.40 -8.12 -29.93
C ALA A 12 35.47 -9.63 -30.15
N ASP A 13 34.80 -10.16 -31.17
CA ASP A 13 34.80 -11.60 -31.50
C ASP A 13 36.11 -12.00 -32.18
N THR A 14 36.68 -11.11 -32.99
CA THR A 14 38.02 -11.31 -33.59
C THR A 14 39.14 -11.31 -32.55
N LEU A 15 39.02 -10.54 -31.47
CA LEU A 15 40.01 -10.53 -30.37
C LEU A 15 39.96 -11.80 -29.51
N ARG A 16 38.85 -12.56 -29.56
CA ARG A 16 38.67 -13.81 -28.80
C ARG A 16 39.02 -15.08 -29.59
N LYS A 17 39.38 -14.96 -30.88
CA LYS A 17 39.70 -16.13 -31.73
C LYS A 17 40.86 -16.98 -31.22
N ASP A 18 41.81 -16.35 -30.52
CA ASP A 18 43.01 -17.03 -30.00
C ASP A 18 42.81 -17.58 -28.58
N TRP A 19 41.65 -17.32 -27.97
CA TRP A 19 41.29 -17.95 -26.70
C TRP A 19 40.81 -19.36 -26.98
N ILE A 20 41.58 -20.34 -26.49
CA ILE A 20 41.19 -21.74 -26.46
C ILE A 20 39.89 -21.79 -25.64
N GLU A 21 38.75 -21.92 -26.32
CA GLU A 21 37.48 -22.24 -25.70
C GLU A 21 37.57 -23.69 -25.19
N ILE A 22 38.20 -23.87 -24.03
CA ILE A 22 38.15 -25.14 -23.31
C ILE A 22 36.71 -25.27 -22.82
N HIS A 23 35.84 -25.84 -23.66
CA HIS A 23 34.52 -26.24 -23.20
C HIS A 23 34.74 -27.19 -22.02
N PRO A 24 34.22 -26.87 -20.83
CA PRO A 24 34.39 -27.75 -19.69
C PRO A 24 33.87 -29.13 -20.11
N THR A 25 34.66 -30.18 -19.87
CA THR A 25 34.19 -31.56 -20.01
C THR A 25 32.82 -31.66 -19.35
N ALA A 26 31.88 -32.43 -19.91
CA ALA A 26 30.50 -32.50 -19.42
C ALA A 26 30.39 -32.67 -17.88
N SER A 27 31.34 -33.40 -17.28
CA SER A 27 31.49 -33.54 -15.83
C SER A 27 31.78 -32.22 -15.09
N SER A 28 32.70 -31.41 -15.61
CA SER A 28 33.05 -30.09 -15.04
C SER A 28 31.88 -29.10 -15.18
N PHE A 29 31.19 -29.11 -16.33
CA PHE A 29 30.00 -28.29 -16.53
C PHE A 29 28.87 -28.67 -15.56
N LYS A 30 28.64 -29.97 -15.34
CA LYS A 30 27.67 -30.44 -14.36
C LYS A 30 27.99 -29.93 -12.96
N LEU A 31 29.25 -30.07 -12.51
CA LEU A 31 29.68 -29.56 -11.20
C LEU A 31 29.47 -28.05 -11.07
N MET A 32 29.74 -27.29 -12.14
CA MET A 32 29.47 -25.86 -12.17
C MET A 32 27.98 -25.56 -12.04
N LEU A 33 27.12 -26.25 -12.80
CA LEU A 33 25.67 -26.08 -12.71
C LEU A 33 25.12 -26.45 -11.34
N ASP A 34 25.59 -27.52 -10.73
CA ASP A 34 25.14 -27.96 -9.40
C ASP A 34 25.53 -26.93 -8.33
N LYS A 35 26.72 -26.33 -8.42
CA LYS A 35 27.14 -25.20 -7.56
C LYS A 35 26.25 -23.98 -7.75
N VAL A 36 25.96 -23.61 -9.01
CA VAL A 36 25.09 -22.45 -9.32
C VAL A 36 23.68 -22.68 -8.79
N LYS A 37 23.12 -23.88 -8.98
CA LYS A 37 21.80 -24.25 -8.44
C LYS A 37 21.78 -24.17 -6.92
N HIS A 38 22.81 -24.69 -6.26
CA HIS A 38 22.92 -24.63 -4.81
C HIS A 38 22.96 -23.18 -4.31
N HIS A 39 23.80 -22.35 -4.92
CA HIS A 39 23.90 -20.93 -4.59
C HIS A 39 22.58 -20.18 -4.82
N ALA A 40 21.92 -20.42 -5.96
CA ALA A 40 20.60 -19.84 -6.24
C ALA A 40 19.57 -20.22 -5.18
N LYS A 41 19.53 -21.50 -4.77
CA LYS A 41 18.65 -21.98 -3.71
C LYS A 41 18.95 -21.32 -2.37
N GLN A 42 20.23 -21.21 -2.00
CA GLN A 42 20.63 -20.52 -0.77
C GLN A 42 20.21 -19.06 -0.79
N SER A 43 20.47 -18.34 -1.89
CA SER A 43 20.08 -16.95 -2.05
C SER A 43 18.56 -16.74 -1.94
N MET A 44 17.75 -17.64 -2.51
CA MET A 44 16.30 -17.61 -2.34
C MET A 44 15.89 -17.79 -0.87
N ASN A 45 16.46 -18.78 -0.19
CA ASN A 45 16.16 -19.05 1.22
C ASN A 45 16.55 -17.86 2.11
N GLU A 46 17.73 -17.29 1.91
CA GLU A 46 18.21 -16.10 2.64
C GLU A 46 17.28 -14.89 2.41
N ALA A 47 16.80 -14.69 1.19
CA ALA A 47 15.85 -13.63 0.88
C ALA A 47 14.51 -13.81 1.61
N PHE A 48 13.97 -15.04 1.64
CA PHE A 48 12.76 -15.34 2.40
C PHE A 48 12.94 -15.15 3.90
N ASP A 49 14.05 -15.63 4.46
CA ASP A 49 14.37 -15.49 5.87
C ASP A 49 14.56 -14.01 6.27
N TYR A 50 15.21 -13.23 5.41
CA TYR A 50 15.36 -11.79 5.62
C TYR A 50 14.01 -11.08 5.62
N ALA A 51 13.15 -11.38 4.64
CA ALA A 51 11.81 -10.79 4.56
C ALA A 51 10.97 -11.14 5.79
N LYS A 52 11.01 -12.40 6.24
CA LYS A 52 10.32 -12.87 7.44
C LYS A 52 10.82 -12.14 8.69
N LYS A 53 12.14 -12.10 8.93
CA LYS A 53 12.74 -11.39 10.08
C LYS A 53 12.37 -9.91 10.10
N LYS A 54 12.39 -9.25 8.93
CA LYS A 54 12.02 -7.84 8.80
C LYS A 54 10.54 -7.61 9.10
N TRP A 55 9.68 -8.50 8.62
CA TRP A 55 8.25 -8.49 8.93
C TRP A 55 8.03 -8.67 10.42
N ASP A 56 8.50 -9.76 11.01
CA ASP A 56 8.31 -10.08 12.44
C ASP A 56 8.81 -8.96 13.36
N LYS A 57 9.90 -8.26 12.99
CA LYS A 57 10.42 -7.11 13.75
C LYS A 57 9.51 -5.88 13.70
N SER A 58 8.92 -5.59 12.55
CA SER A 58 8.11 -4.36 12.36
C SER A 58 6.63 -4.59 12.61
N HIS A 59 6.15 -5.82 12.50
CA HIS A 59 4.74 -6.14 12.56
C HIS A 59 4.28 -6.21 14.01
N LYS A 60 3.50 -5.22 14.42
CA LYS A 60 2.76 -5.23 15.67
C LYS A 60 1.31 -5.52 15.33
N VAL A 61 0.82 -6.68 15.75
CA VAL A 61 -0.61 -6.98 15.63
C VAL A 61 -1.32 -6.14 16.70
N PRO A 62 -2.15 -5.17 16.32
CA PRO A 62 -2.94 -4.44 17.30
C PRO A 62 -4.02 -5.37 17.83
N ASP A 63 -4.11 -5.51 19.16
CA ASP A 63 -5.17 -6.28 19.80
C ASP A 63 -6.39 -5.37 19.96
N PHE A 64 -7.43 -5.62 19.17
CA PHE A 64 -8.71 -4.91 19.23
C PHE A 64 -9.75 -5.82 19.86
N LYS A 65 -10.66 -5.26 20.65
CA LYS A 65 -11.80 -6.01 21.22
C LYS A 65 -13.11 -5.49 20.64
N GLY A 66 -14.12 -6.36 20.64
CA GLY A 66 -15.49 -5.96 20.33
C GLY A 66 -15.96 -4.91 21.33
N GLY A 67 -16.50 -3.80 20.84
CA GLY A 67 -16.91 -2.65 21.64
C GLY A 67 -15.88 -1.52 21.74
N ASP A 68 -14.64 -1.69 21.25
CA ASP A 68 -13.66 -0.61 21.24
C ASP A 68 -14.04 0.49 20.24
N LEU A 69 -13.72 1.74 20.61
CA LEU A 69 -13.88 2.91 19.77
C LEU A 69 -12.67 3.08 18.86
N VAL A 70 -12.92 3.11 17.55
CA VAL A 70 -11.88 3.21 16.54
C VAL A 70 -12.18 4.25 15.48
N ILE A 71 -11.13 4.75 14.87
CA ILE A 71 -11.20 5.67 13.72
C ILE A 71 -10.76 4.93 12.46
N VAL A 72 -11.46 5.15 11.34
CA VAL A 72 -11.23 4.42 10.07
C VAL A 72 -10.53 5.31 9.06
N SER A 73 -9.51 4.80 8.39
CA SER A 73 -8.72 5.56 7.43
C SER A 73 -9.44 5.78 6.10
N THR A 74 -9.44 7.02 5.61
CA THR A 74 -10.12 7.43 4.37
C THR A 74 -9.37 7.09 3.08
N LEU A 75 -8.17 6.50 3.16
CA LEU A 75 -7.27 6.31 2.02
C LEU A 75 -7.91 5.61 0.81
N ASN A 76 -8.86 4.69 1.07
CA ASN A 76 -9.53 3.89 0.04
C ASN A 76 -10.97 4.36 -0.27
N PHE A 77 -11.38 5.50 0.28
CA PHE A 77 -12.73 6.00 0.10
C PHE A 77 -12.77 7.04 -1.03
N ASN A 78 -13.26 6.62 -2.19
CA ASN A 78 -13.40 7.50 -3.35
C ASN A 78 -14.65 8.39 -3.33
N ASN A 79 -15.59 8.14 -2.41
CA ASN A 79 -16.91 8.79 -2.40
C ASN A 79 -17.09 9.81 -1.27
N ILE A 80 -16.02 10.16 -0.56
CA ILE A 80 -16.10 11.21 0.45
C ILE A 80 -16.13 12.56 -0.28
N LYS A 81 -17.04 13.44 0.13
CA LYS A 81 -17.29 14.72 -0.53
C LYS A 81 -16.11 15.68 -0.32
N GLY A 82 -15.59 16.25 -1.42
CA GLY A 82 -14.59 17.32 -1.40
C GLY A 82 -13.24 16.96 -2.03
N PRO A 83 -12.32 17.93 -2.17
CA PRO A 83 -11.03 17.71 -2.82
C PRO A 83 -10.10 16.87 -1.93
N LYS A 84 -9.46 15.85 -2.50
CA LYS A 84 -8.60 14.86 -1.81
C LYS A 84 -7.53 15.46 -0.89
N LYS A 85 -7.07 16.69 -1.16
CA LYS A 85 -6.04 17.40 -0.36
C LYS A 85 -6.57 18.00 0.95
N LEU A 86 -7.87 18.28 1.05
CA LEU A 86 -8.52 18.86 2.24
C LEU A 86 -9.30 17.82 3.04
N GLN A 87 -9.26 16.55 2.63
CA GLN A 87 -9.96 15.49 3.36
C GLN A 87 -9.12 14.97 4.52
N ASP A 88 -9.78 14.75 5.65
CA ASP A 88 -9.16 14.09 6.79
C ASP A 88 -8.75 12.67 6.42
N SER A 89 -7.55 12.27 6.84
CA SER A 89 -7.01 10.93 6.56
C SER A 89 -7.70 9.82 7.37
N TYR A 90 -8.46 10.20 8.40
CA TYR A 90 -9.25 9.33 9.27
C TYR A 90 -10.60 9.97 9.51
N VAL A 91 -11.65 9.15 9.50
CA VAL A 91 -13.02 9.60 9.71
C VAL A 91 -13.64 8.88 10.87
N GLY A 92 -14.41 9.66 11.63
CA GLY A 92 -15.39 9.19 12.59
C GLY A 92 -14.80 8.46 13.78
N THR A 93 -15.63 8.30 14.80
CA THR A 93 -15.39 7.31 15.84
C THR A 93 -16.50 6.28 15.72
N PHE A 94 -16.11 5.03 15.54
CA PHE A 94 -17.01 3.93 15.30
C PHE A 94 -16.75 2.79 16.27
N PHE A 95 -17.77 1.98 16.52
CA PHE A 95 -17.66 0.81 17.38
C PHE A 95 -17.29 -0.43 16.59
N ILE A 96 -16.41 -1.25 17.15
CA ILE A 96 -16.15 -2.58 16.63
C ILE A 96 -17.31 -3.51 17.00
N VAL A 97 -18.00 -4.04 16.00
CA VAL A 97 -19.10 -5.00 16.16
C VAL A 97 -18.55 -6.41 16.33
N ALA A 98 -17.62 -6.80 15.47
CA ALA A 98 -17.07 -8.16 15.44
C ALA A 98 -15.65 -8.17 14.89
N LEU A 99 -14.87 -9.18 15.28
CA LEU A 99 -13.52 -9.42 14.78
C LEU A 99 -13.56 -10.61 13.82
N HIS A 100 -13.05 -10.40 12.60
CA HIS A 100 -12.91 -11.43 11.58
C HIS A 100 -11.46 -11.91 11.57
N GLY A 101 -11.15 -12.81 12.49
CA GLY A 101 -9.78 -13.29 12.73
C GLY A 101 -8.86 -12.19 13.27
N THR A 102 -7.56 -12.30 12.98
CA THR A 102 -6.53 -11.35 13.45
C THR A 102 -6.33 -10.14 12.54
N ASN A 103 -6.81 -10.20 11.29
CA ASN A 103 -6.46 -9.22 10.26
C ASN A 103 -7.60 -8.28 9.87
N ALA A 104 -8.85 -8.59 10.22
CA ALA A 104 -10.01 -7.83 9.80
C ALA A 104 -10.99 -7.59 10.95
N VAL A 105 -11.61 -6.42 10.91
CA VAL A 105 -12.52 -5.93 11.94
C VAL A 105 -13.78 -5.42 11.25
N GLN A 106 -14.93 -5.77 11.80
CA GLN A 106 -16.21 -5.24 11.38
C GLN A 106 -16.59 -4.08 12.28
N VAL A 107 -16.89 -2.95 11.66
CA VAL A 107 -17.15 -1.68 12.32
C VAL A 107 -18.56 -1.23 11.96
N GLU A 108 -19.28 -0.67 12.94
CA GLU A 108 -20.58 -0.05 12.68
C GLU A 108 -20.36 1.32 12.03
N LEU A 109 -20.63 1.43 10.74
CA LEU A 109 -20.55 2.69 10.00
C LEU A 109 -21.89 3.43 10.11
N SER A 110 -21.82 4.76 10.11
CA SER A 110 -23.01 5.62 10.13
C SER A 110 -22.83 6.79 9.17
N GLY A 111 -23.94 7.38 8.72
CA GLY A 111 -23.94 8.57 7.87
C GLY A 111 -23.51 8.29 6.43
N GLU A 112 -22.57 9.09 5.90
CA GLU A 112 -22.11 9.01 4.50
C GLU A 112 -21.40 7.69 4.14
N LEU A 113 -21.04 6.90 5.16
CA LEU A 113 -20.28 5.66 5.04
C LEU A 113 -21.12 4.40 5.16
N ASP A 114 -22.43 4.50 5.40
CA ASP A 114 -23.34 3.36 5.57
C ASP A 114 -23.41 2.46 4.33
N ASN A 115 -23.29 3.05 3.14
CA ASN A 115 -23.26 2.33 1.87
C ASN A 115 -21.91 1.62 1.58
N LYS A 116 -20.94 1.66 2.50
CA LYS A 116 -19.62 1.03 2.34
C LYS A 116 -19.56 -0.28 3.11
N ARG A 117 -18.63 -1.15 2.70
CA ARG A 117 -18.42 -2.43 3.38
C ARG A 117 -17.90 -2.15 4.79
N PRO A 118 -18.55 -2.66 5.85
CA PRO A 118 -18.17 -2.38 7.24
C PRO A 118 -16.93 -3.14 7.70
N THR A 119 -16.38 -4.04 6.88
CA THR A 119 -15.19 -4.84 7.20
C THR A 119 -13.93 -4.14 6.72
N PHE A 120 -13.03 -3.81 7.64
CA PHE A 120 -11.76 -3.16 7.35
C PHE A 120 -10.58 -3.99 7.87
N PRO A 121 -9.44 -3.98 7.16
CA PRO A 121 -8.22 -4.55 7.69
C PRO A 121 -7.70 -3.73 8.88
N VAL A 122 -7.07 -4.40 9.85
CA VAL A 122 -6.51 -3.77 11.07
C VAL A 122 -5.52 -2.64 10.77
N SER A 123 -4.87 -2.65 9.59
CA SER A 123 -3.93 -1.61 9.16
C SER A 123 -4.59 -0.27 8.82
N LEU A 124 -5.89 -0.27 8.50
CA LEU A 124 -6.66 0.92 8.17
C LEU A 124 -7.45 1.46 9.37
N ILE A 125 -7.29 0.83 10.53
CA ILE A 125 -7.99 1.19 11.76
C ILE A 125 -6.96 1.71 12.76
N LYS A 126 -7.34 2.75 13.50
CA LYS A 126 -6.57 3.20 14.67
C LYS A 126 -7.46 3.23 15.91
N PRO A 127 -6.91 2.87 17.09
CA PRO A 127 -7.62 3.07 18.34
C PRO A 127 -7.90 4.57 18.53
N ASN A 128 -9.13 4.91 18.92
CA ASN A 128 -9.46 6.29 19.24
C ASN A 128 -8.86 6.64 20.61
N GLN A 129 -7.78 7.42 20.62
CA GLN A 129 -7.27 7.96 21.87
C GLN A 129 -8.10 9.18 22.25
N PRO A 130 -8.76 9.19 23.41
CA PRO A 130 -9.44 10.39 23.87
C PRO A 130 -8.42 11.51 23.95
N VAL A 131 -8.78 12.70 23.45
CA VAL A 131 -7.93 13.88 23.57
C VAL A 131 -7.68 14.11 25.05
N GLU A 132 -6.45 13.85 25.49
CA GLU A 132 -6.05 14.05 26.89
C GLU A 132 -6.16 15.54 27.21
N LYS A 133 -7.30 15.92 27.79
CA LYS A 133 -7.56 17.28 28.29
C LYS A 133 -6.51 17.69 29.33
N VAL A 134 -5.85 16.72 29.96
CA VAL A 134 -4.80 16.93 30.96
C VAL A 134 -3.50 17.43 30.32
N LEU A 135 -3.09 16.87 29.18
CA LEU A 135 -1.88 17.30 28.47
C LEU A 135 -2.10 18.59 27.67
N PHE A 136 -3.32 18.81 27.16
CA PHE A 136 -3.63 19.95 26.30
C PHE A 136 -4.90 20.69 26.76
N PRO A 137 -4.88 21.36 27.93
CA PRO A 137 -6.05 22.01 28.50
C PRO A 137 -6.59 23.19 27.67
N LEU A 138 -5.77 23.76 26.78
CA LEU A 138 -6.15 24.90 25.93
C LEU A 138 -6.71 24.51 24.55
N ARG A 139 -6.70 23.21 24.20
CA ARG A 139 -7.32 22.74 22.95
C ARG A 139 -8.83 22.61 23.12
N ASN A 140 -9.53 23.72 23.02
CA ASN A 140 -10.96 23.69 22.73
C ASN A 140 -11.14 23.23 21.28
N PRO A 141 -12.01 22.26 20.98
CA PRO A 141 -12.31 21.89 19.60
C PRO A 141 -12.94 23.11 18.94
N THR A 142 -12.17 23.82 18.10
CA THR A 142 -12.70 24.90 17.29
C THR A 142 -13.73 24.27 16.35
N PRO A 143 -15.00 24.71 16.36
CA PRO A 143 -15.94 24.30 15.33
C PRO A 143 -15.33 24.72 13.99
N LEU A 144 -15.24 23.78 13.04
CA LEU A 144 -14.88 24.11 11.67
C LEU A 144 -16.01 24.97 11.09
N THR A 145 -15.93 26.29 11.25
CA THR A 145 -16.84 27.22 10.60
C THR A 145 -16.60 27.10 9.11
N VAL A 146 -17.47 26.36 8.42
CA VAL A 146 -17.51 26.35 6.95
C VAL A 146 -17.72 27.80 6.52
N PRO A 147 -16.77 28.42 5.79
CA PRO A 147 -17.00 29.78 5.29
C PRO A 147 -18.25 29.76 4.39
N PRO A 148 -19.11 30.79 4.44
CA PRO A 148 -20.30 30.85 3.61
C PRO A 148 -19.88 30.75 2.14
N VAL A 149 -20.29 29.67 1.47
CA VAL A 149 -20.17 29.57 0.01
C VAL A 149 -21.12 30.61 -0.56
N GLU A 150 -20.59 31.74 -1.02
CA GLU A 150 -21.34 32.73 -1.79
C GLU A 150 -21.94 32.04 -3.03
N GLN A 151 -23.24 31.81 -3.00
CA GLN A 151 -23.99 31.43 -4.18
C GLN A 151 -24.07 32.66 -5.10
N LYS A 152 -23.11 32.80 -6.03
CA LYS A 152 -23.26 33.75 -7.15
C LYS A 152 -24.45 33.32 -8.01
N GLY A 153 -25.59 33.95 -7.77
CA GLY A 153 -26.77 33.88 -8.63
C GLY A 153 -26.41 34.38 -10.03
N ARG A 154 -26.64 33.53 -11.04
CA ARG A 154 -26.70 33.97 -12.43
C ARG A 154 -28.06 34.63 -12.64
N GLN A 155 -28.11 35.95 -12.59
CA GLN A 155 -29.21 36.67 -13.23
C GLN A 155 -29.00 36.55 -14.74
N LYS A 156 -29.99 35.94 -15.41
CA LYS A 156 -30.11 35.93 -16.86
C LYS A 156 -30.76 37.25 -17.24
N ASP A 157 -30.01 38.13 -17.88
CA ASP A 157 -30.58 39.29 -18.55
C ASP A 157 -31.49 38.80 -19.69
N LYS A 158 -32.78 39.06 -19.53
CA LYS A 158 -33.75 39.07 -20.61
C LYS A 158 -33.90 40.54 -21.02
N GLU A 159 -33.31 40.92 -22.14
CA GLU A 159 -33.75 42.10 -22.89
C GLU A 159 -34.44 41.64 -24.17
N SER A 160 -35.72 41.98 -24.24
CA SER A 160 -36.59 41.94 -25.41
C SER A 160 -37.48 43.17 -25.31
N HIS A 161 -37.11 44.24 -25.99
CA HIS A 161 -38.00 44.98 -26.91
C HIS A 161 -37.29 46.15 -27.56
#